data_AF-A0A1S1N1Q6-F1
#
_entry.id   AF-A0A1S1N1Q6-F1
#
_cell.length_a   1.000
_cell.length_b   1.000
_cell.length_c   1.000
_cell.angle_alpha   90.00
_cell.angle_beta   90.00
_cell.angle_gamma   90.00
#
_symmetry.space_group_name_H-M   'P 1'
#
loop_
_entity.id
_entity.type
_entity.pdbx_description
1 polymer ?
#
loop_
_entity_poly.entity_id
_entity_poly.type
_entity_poly.pdbx_seq_one_letter_code
_entity_poly.pdbx_strand_id
1 'polypeptide(L)'
;MWDIYRMHLLRLISETGNKFEIFTTWENAHKSQRNGLFSESEYSSHSWFFIKDGKEAWYLEYSSSDGGCWNSKGPLVSGYKARYTTEIGQYITLMCDFKNGESSANSNYRRLKYKDN
;
A
#
# COMPACT_ATOMS: atom_id res chain seq x y z
N MET A 1 -4.56 10.78 10.33
CA MET A 1 -4.56 9.54 11.15
C MET A 1 -4.16 8.33 10.31
N TRP A 2 -4.69 8.20 9.09
CA TRP A 2 -4.17 7.29 8.06
C TRP A 2 -2.64 7.26 7.92
N ASP A 3 -2.01 8.42 7.71
CA ASP A 3 -0.56 8.52 7.51
C ASP A 3 0.24 7.99 8.71
N ILE A 4 -0.30 8.15 9.93
CA ILE A 4 0.34 7.67 11.16
C ILE A 4 0.37 6.15 11.14
N TYR A 5 -0.78 5.49 10.90
CA TYR A 5 -0.83 4.03 10.82
C TYR A 5 0.02 3.48 9.68
N ARG A 6 0.04 4.16 8.53
CA ARG A 6 0.89 3.80 7.39
C ARG A 6 2.37 3.88 7.77
N MET A 7 2.82 4.99 8.36
CA MET A 7 4.22 5.15 8.77
C MET A 7 4.63 4.12 9.81
N HIS A 8 3.75 3.78 10.75
CA HIS A 8 4.01 2.71 11.73
C HIS A 8 4.11 1.33 11.07
N LEU A 9 3.20 1.00 10.16
CA LEU A 9 3.24 -0.28 9.43
C LEU A 9 4.52 -0.40 8.58
N LEU A 10 4.86 0.66 7.84
CA LEU A 10 6.10 0.71 7.06
C LEU A 10 7.32 0.54 7.97
N ARG A 11 7.37 1.28 9.08
CA ARG A 11 8.45 1.18 10.06
C ARG A 11 8.60 -0.26 10.55
N LEU A 12 7.51 -0.88 11.00
CA LEU A 12 7.51 -2.26 11.50
C LEU A 12 8.02 -3.25 10.47
N ILE A 13 7.59 -3.14 9.21
CA ILE A 13 8.06 -4.00 8.12
C ILE A 13 9.52 -3.73 7.79
N SER A 14 9.98 -2.47 7.86
CA SER A 14 11.36 -2.10 7.56
C SER A 14 12.35 -2.52 8.67
N GLU A 15 11.94 -2.48 9.93
CA GLU A 15 12.76 -2.85 11.09
C GLU A 15 12.88 -4.38 11.25
N THR A 16 11.83 -5.12 10.88
CA THR A 16 11.79 -6.59 11.02
C THR A 16 12.06 -7.34 9.71
N GLY A 17 12.01 -6.63 8.59
CA GLY A 17 12.12 -7.18 7.25
C GLY A 17 13.49 -7.00 6.62
N ASN A 18 13.62 -7.55 5.42
CA ASN A 18 14.79 -7.36 4.58
C ASN A 18 14.45 -6.44 3.42
N LYS A 19 15.35 -5.49 3.15
CA LYS A 19 15.28 -4.69 1.93
C LYS A 19 15.48 -5.59 0.71
N PHE A 20 14.74 -5.32 -0.37
CA PHE A 20 14.92 -6.01 -1.63
C PHE A 20 14.71 -5.06 -2.81
N GLU A 21 15.23 -5.47 -3.97
CA GLU A 21 15.02 -4.82 -5.26
C GLU A 21 14.84 -5.91 -6.32
N ILE A 22 13.86 -5.75 -7.21
CA ILE A 22 13.55 -6.72 -8.25
C ILE A 22 12.95 -6.04 -9.49
N PHE A 23 13.46 -6.41 -10.66
CA PHE A 23 12.77 -6.08 -11.90
C PHE A 23 11.51 -6.93 -12.04
N THR A 24 10.37 -6.29 -12.25
CA THR A 24 9.11 -6.96 -12.54
C THR A 24 8.54 -6.45 -13.86
N THR A 25 7.55 -7.14 -14.43
CA THR A 25 6.85 -6.64 -15.61
C THR A 25 5.84 -5.56 -15.21
N TRP A 26 5.52 -4.65 -16.13
CA TRP A 26 4.44 -3.68 -15.92
C TRP A 26 3.13 -4.35 -15.51
N GLU A 27 2.77 -5.45 -16.19
CA GLU A 27 1.58 -6.23 -15.87
C GLU A 27 1.60 -6.76 -14.44
N ASN A 28 2.73 -7.32 -13.99
CA ASN A 28 2.85 -7.84 -12.62
C ASN A 28 2.86 -6.72 -11.57
N ALA A 29 3.52 -5.60 -11.85
CA ALA A 29 3.49 -4.42 -10.98
C ALA A 29 2.05 -3.92 -10.80
N HIS A 30 1.31 -3.70 -11.89
CA HIS A 30 -0.08 -3.25 -11.85
C HIS A 30 -1.00 -4.27 -11.19
N LYS A 31 -0.83 -5.56 -11.47
CA LYS A 31 -1.63 -6.63 -10.84
C LYS A 31 -1.38 -6.68 -9.33
N SER A 32 -0.11 -6.59 -8.90
CA SER A 32 0.26 -6.57 -7.49
C SER A 32 -0.28 -5.31 -6.79
N GLN A 33 -0.14 -4.16 -7.42
CA GLN A 33 -0.65 -2.88 -6.91
C GLN A 33 -2.17 -2.88 -6.76
N ARG A 34 -2.89 -3.37 -7.78
CA ARG A 34 -4.36 -3.47 -7.77
C ARG A 34 -4.88 -4.40 -6.67
N ASN A 35 -4.15 -5.49 -6.41
CA ASN A 35 -4.48 -6.45 -5.36
C ASN A 35 -3.86 -6.09 -4.00
N GLY A 36 -3.12 -4.98 -3.93
CA GLY A 36 -2.56 -4.46 -2.70
C GLY A 36 -3.67 -4.03 -1.76
N LEU A 37 -3.46 -4.24 -0.46
CA LEU A 37 -4.37 -3.77 0.59
C LEU A 37 -4.43 -2.24 0.59
N PHE A 38 -3.30 -1.61 0.35
CA PHE A 38 -3.14 -0.17 0.28
C PHE A 38 -2.27 0.16 -0.90
N SER A 39 -2.70 1.07 -1.77
CA SER A 39 -1.93 1.57 -2.90
C SER A 39 -2.02 3.08 -2.89
N GLU A 40 -0.87 3.73 -2.92
CA GLU A 40 -0.72 5.16 -3.10
C GLU A 40 0.00 5.42 -4.41
N SER A 41 -0.36 6.53 -5.05
CA SER A 41 0.25 6.97 -6.30
C SER A 41 0.28 8.48 -6.26
N GLU A 42 1.43 9.02 -5.85
CA GLU A 42 1.69 10.46 -5.84
C GLU A 42 2.60 10.79 -7.02
N TYR A 43 2.04 11.47 -8.02
CA TYR A 43 2.71 11.77 -9.28
C TYR A 43 3.25 10.50 -9.95
N SER A 44 4.57 10.36 -9.98
CA SER A 44 5.32 9.25 -10.55
C SER A 44 5.81 8.25 -9.50
N SER A 45 5.51 8.47 -8.22
CA SER A 45 5.87 7.55 -7.14
C SER A 45 4.67 6.66 -6.81
N HIS A 46 4.88 5.36 -6.89
CA HIS A 46 3.85 4.36 -6.59
C HIS A 46 4.33 3.51 -5.42
N SER A 47 3.50 3.35 -4.40
CA SER A 47 3.78 2.45 -3.28
C SER A 47 2.56 1.64 -2.93
N TRP A 48 2.75 0.40 -2.51
CA TRP A 48 1.65 -0.45 -2.06
C TRP A 48 2.09 -1.51 -1.06
N PHE A 49 1.12 -1.99 -0.31
CA PHE A 49 1.27 -3.05 0.68
C PHE A 49 0.46 -4.27 0.28
N PHE A 50 1.01 -5.48 0.48
CA PHE A 50 0.23 -6.72 0.38
C PHE A 50 0.73 -7.81 1.33
N ILE A 51 -0.15 -8.78 1.59
CA ILE A 51 0.19 -10.00 2.33
C ILE A 51 0.31 -11.14 1.33
N LYS A 52 1.46 -11.81 1.30
CA LYS A 52 1.69 -12.98 0.48
C LYS A 52 1.42 -14.25 1.28
N ASP A 53 0.51 -15.08 0.78
CA ASP A 53 0.17 -16.41 1.32
C ASP A 53 -0.17 -16.42 2.83
N GLY A 54 -0.60 -15.28 3.39
CA GLY A 54 -0.83 -15.11 4.83
C GLY A 54 0.42 -15.19 5.71
N LYS A 55 1.62 -15.18 5.11
CA LYS A 55 2.89 -15.47 5.79
C LYS A 55 3.92 -14.36 5.71
N GLU A 56 3.87 -13.55 4.67
CA GLU A 56 4.83 -12.46 4.47
C GLU A 56 4.08 -11.15 4.24
N ALA A 57 4.59 -10.09 4.85
CA ALA A 57 4.14 -8.72 4.69
C ALA A 57 5.12 -7.99 3.76
N TRP A 58 4.61 -7.41 2.70
CA TRP A 58 5.41 -6.79 1.65
C TRP A 58 5.02 -5.33 1.48
N TYR A 59 6.00 -4.43 1.58
CA TYR A 59 5.88 -3.04 1.14
C TYR A 59 6.72 -2.88 -0.11
N LEU A 60 6.09 -2.39 -1.18
CA LEU A 60 6.69 -2.18 -2.50
C LEU A 60 6.58 -0.71 -2.86
N GLU A 61 7.59 -0.22 -3.58
CA GLU A 61 7.58 1.07 -4.22
C GLU A 61 8.34 1.05 -5.55
N TYR A 62 7.92 1.89 -6.48
CA TYR A 62 8.74 2.24 -7.64
C TYR A 62 8.43 3.67 -8.10
N SER A 63 9.37 4.25 -8.84
CA SER A 63 9.20 5.54 -9.50
C SER A 63 9.11 5.35 -11.01
N SER A 64 8.07 5.91 -11.63
CA SER A 64 7.89 6.04 -13.08
C SER A 64 8.46 7.34 -13.65
N SER A 65 9.18 8.13 -12.85
CA SER A 65 9.82 9.37 -13.30
C SER A 65 11.05 9.12 -14.17
N ASP A 66 11.60 10.18 -14.78
CA ASP A 66 12.90 10.15 -15.46
C ASP A 66 14.07 9.77 -14.53
N GLY A 67 13.88 9.93 -13.21
CA GLY A 67 14.83 9.45 -12.19
C GLY A 67 14.55 8.02 -11.70
N GLY A 68 13.47 7.40 -12.18
CA GLY A 68 13.13 6.01 -11.89
C GLY A 68 14.02 5.03 -12.63
N CYS A 69 14.14 3.81 -12.10
CA CYS A 69 14.83 2.72 -12.78
C CYS A 69 13.80 1.77 -13.41
N TRP A 70 13.76 1.71 -14.73
CA TRP A 70 12.85 0.84 -15.47
C TRP A 70 13.46 0.46 -16.83
N ASN A 71 12.97 -0.62 -17.41
CA ASN A 71 13.34 -1.07 -18.75
C ASN A 71 12.08 -1.28 -19.61
N SER A 72 12.26 -1.73 -20.85
CA SER A 72 11.14 -1.95 -21.77
C SER A 72 10.11 -2.99 -21.29
N LYS A 73 10.47 -3.86 -20.35
CA LYS A 73 9.59 -4.89 -19.79
C LYS A 73 8.88 -4.43 -18.52
N GLY A 74 9.47 -3.52 -17.75
CA GLY A 74 8.87 -3.04 -16.51
C GLY A 74 9.81 -2.32 -15.56
N PRO A 75 9.29 -1.94 -14.38
CA PRO A 75 10.02 -1.15 -13.40
C PRO A 75 10.93 -2.02 -12.53
N LEU A 76 12.00 -1.40 -12.02
CA LEU A 76 12.66 -1.86 -10.81
C LEU A 76 11.77 -1.48 -9.63
N VAL A 77 11.28 -2.49 -8.92
CA VAL A 77 10.53 -2.31 -7.68
C VAL A 77 11.48 -2.55 -6.52
N SER A 78 11.44 -1.65 -5.54
CA SER A 78 12.18 -1.77 -4.28
C SER A 78 11.21 -1.85 -3.11
N GLY A 79 11.73 -2.21 -1.93
CA GLY A 79 10.96 -2.12 -0.70
C GLY A 79 11.44 -3.09 0.36
N TYR A 80 10.51 -3.58 1.17
CA TYR A 80 10.78 -4.44 2.31
C TYR A 80 9.85 -5.64 2.33
N LYS A 81 10.39 -6.80 2.70
CA LYS A 81 9.60 -7.99 2.99
C LYS A 81 9.91 -8.48 4.41
N ALA A 82 8.87 -8.69 5.20
CA ALA A 82 8.96 -9.18 6.57
C ALA A 82 8.07 -10.41 6.73
N ARG A 83 8.34 -11.23 7.75
CA ARG A 83 7.39 -12.24 8.19
C ARG A 83 6.11 -11.55 8.67
N TYR A 84 4.95 -12.06 8.29
CA TYR A 84 3.69 -11.58 8.80
C TYR A 84 3.53 -11.98 10.28
N THR A 85 3.37 -10.97 11.13
CA THR A 85 3.20 -11.13 12.59
C THR A 85 1.83 -10.64 13.02
N THR A 86 1.41 -11.03 14.22
CA THR A 86 0.17 -10.52 14.83
C THR A 86 0.17 -9.00 14.94
N GLU A 87 1.31 -8.40 15.26
CA GLU A 87 1.47 -6.94 15.36
C GLU A 87 1.24 -6.25 14.00
N ILE A 88 1.87 -6.76 12.93
CA ILE A 88 1.62 -6.28 11.56
C ILE A 88 0.13 -6.40 11.21
N GLY A 89 -0.50 -7.54 11.55
CA GLY A 89 -1.92 -7.77 11.35
C GLY A 89 -2.82 -6.77 12.08
N GLN A 90 -2.50 -6.42 13.33
CA GLN A 90 -3.25 -5.43 14.10
C GLN A 90 -3.22 -4.06 13.43
N TYR A 91 -2.06 -3.60 12.96
CA TYR A 91 -1.94 -2.32 12.26
C TYR A 91 -2.72 -2.30 10.94
N ILE A 92 -2.71 -3.41 10.19
CA ILE A 92 -3.51 -3.53 8.97
C ILE A 92 -5.01 -3.44 9.27
N THR A 93 -5.48 -4.13 10.32
CA THR A 93 -6.88 -4.04 10.76
C THR A 93 -7.25 -2.60 11.12
N LEU A 94 -6.43 -1.90 11.91
CA LEU A 94 -6.65 -0.49 12.26
C LEU A 94 -6.74 0.40 11.01
N MET A 95 -5.89 0.18 10.01
CA MET A 95 -5.94 0.91 8.74
C MET A 95 -7.24 0.62 7.97
N CYS A 96 -7.63 -0.66 7.85
CA CYS A 96 -8.87 -1.05 7.20
C CYS A 96 -10.10 -0.44 7.89
N ASP A 97 -10.15 -0.48 9.22
CA ASP A 97 -11.25 0.07 10.01
C ASP A 97 -11.34 1.59 9.86
N PHE A 98 -10.20 2.29 9.88
CA PHE A 98 -10.16 3.73 9.64
C PHE A 98 -10.73 4.10 8.26
N LYS A 99 -10.30 3.39 7.19
CA LYS A 99 -10.77 3.62 5.82
C LYS A 99 -12.26 3.32 5.64
N ASN A 100 -12.76 2.27 6.29
CA ASN A 100 -14.18 1.92 6.30
C ASN A 100 -15.02 2.95 7.08
N GLY A 101 -14.48 3.46 8.19
CA GLY A 101 -15.09 4.55 8.96
C GLY A 101 -15.20 5.84 8.16
N GLU A 102 -14.14 6.25 7.45
CA GLU A 102 -14.18 7.42 6.55
C GLU A 102 -15.18 7.24 5.40
N SER A 103 -15.24 6.05 4.81
CA SER A 103 -16.18 5.72 3.73
C SER A 103 -17.63 5.83 4.22
N SER A 104 -17.90 5.36 5.44
CA SER A 104 -19.21 5.44 6.08
C SER A 104 -19.60 6.89 6.43
N ALA A 105 -18.65 7.69 6.93
CA ALA A 105 -18.86 9.11 7.20
C ALA A 105 -19.12 9.92 5.92
N ASN A 106 -18.36 9.69 4.85
CA ASN A 106 -18.54 10.35 3.56
C ASN A 106 -19.87 9.96 2.88
N SER A 107 -20.28 8.70 3.00
CA SER A 107 -21.60 8.24 2.53
C SER A 107 -22.74 8.97 3.24
N ASN A 108 -22.67 9.09 4.57
CA ASN A 108 -23.67 9.80 5.35
C ASN A 108 -23.71 11.31 5.05
N TYR A 109 -22.55 11.94 4.89
CA TYR A 109 -22.48 13.36 4.49
C TYR A 109 -23.12 13.63 3.13
N ARG A 110 -22.86 12.76 2.12
CA ARG A 110 -23.52 12.87 0.81
C ARG A 110 -25.03 12.68 0.92
N ARG A 111 -25.51 11.69 1.67
CA ARG A 111 -26.95 11.45 1.88
C ARG A 111 -27.66 12.62 2.57
N LEU A 112 -26.99 13.29 3.51
CA LEU A 112 -27.52 14.48 4.18
C LEU A 112 -27.66 15.65 3.18
N LYS A 113 -26.63 15.91 2.35
CA LYS A 113 -26.70 16.95 1.30
C LYS A 113 -27.81 16.74 0.27
N TYR A 114 -28.18 15.49 -0.04
CA TYR A 114 -29.24 15.19 -1.01
C TYR A 114 -30.66 15.16 -0.40
N LYS A 115 -30.79 15.29 0.92
CA LYS A 115 -32.11 15.35 1.59
C LYS A 115 -32.65 16.77 1.76
N ASP A 116 -31.85 17.80 1.44
CA ASP A 116 -32.23 19.21 1.55
C ASP A 116 -32.67 19.82 0.19
N ASN A 117 -33.28 19.03 -0.70
CA ASN A 117 -33.93 19.50 -1.93
C ASN A 117 -35.40 19.08 -1.97
#